data_AF-A0A3D1FW29-F1
#
_entry.id   AF-A0A3D1FW29-F1
#
_cell.length_a   1.000
_cell.length_b   1.000
_cell.length_c   1.000
_cell.angle_alpha   90.00
_cell.angle_beta   90.00
_cell.angle_gamma   90.00
#
_symmetry.space_group_name_H-M   'P 1'
#
loop_
_entity.id
_entity.type
_entity.pdbx_description
1 polymer ?
#
loop_
_entity_poly.entity_id
_entity_poly.type
_entity_poly.pdbx_seq_one_letter_code
_entity_poly.pdbx_strand_id
1 'polypeptide(L)'
;ATVWNPRNGNELQGMLLEAAARTLEGPLFIRYPKSRTEGGTPKDFVAYEWLQKSEGPSLWLSTGALSDLIKKGQNHLHLGQNWPFSADFGSILSDFEEIHVFEESTGFGGLAGAVSALMAELDHPGKCITHKLPLEFIEHGPRLELLREHGFNNFL
;
A
#
# COMPACT_ATOMS: atom_id res chain seq x y z
N ALA A 1 -12.35 -12.60 3.12
CA ALA A 1 -12.59 -11.16 2.85
C ALA A 1 -11.43 -10.65 2.00
N THR A 2 -11.70 -9.73 1.08
CA THR A 2 -10.70 -9.13 0.17
C THR A 2 -10.59 -7.64 0.46
N VAL A 3 -9.39 -7.07 0.41
CA VAL A 3 -9.14 -5.67 0.74
C VAL A 3 -8.38 -4.99 -0.40
N TRP A 4 -9.01 -3.99 -1.02
CA TRP A 4 -8.41 -3.13 -2.03
C TRP A 4 -8.28 -1.69 -1.54
N ASN A 5 -7.21 -1.05 -1.99
CA ASN A 5 -6.79 0.27 -1.55
C ASN A 5 -6.31 1.07 -2.78
N PRO A 6 -7.21 1.73 -3.51
CA PRO A 6 -6.84 2.48 -4.72
C PRO A 6 -5.92 3.65 -4.40
N ARG A 7 -4.91 3.87 -5.25
CA ARG A 7 -4.01 5.02 -5.17
C ARG A 7 -4.69 6.33 -5.52
N ASN A 8 -5.61 6.31 -6.47
CA ASN A 8 -6.29 7.50 -6.97
C ASN A 8 -7.68 7.17 -7.54
N GLY A 9 -8.39 8.17 -8.06
CA GLY A 9 -9.75 8.02 -8.56
C GLY A 9 -9.85 7.19 -9.84
N ASN A 10 -8.80 7.16 -10.67
CA ASN A 10 -8.74 6.32 -11.87
C ASN A 10 -8.67 4.82 -11.49
N GLU A 11 -7.83 4.48 -10.50
CA GLU A 11 -7.77 3.12 -9.96
C GLU A 11 -9.04 2.73 -9.20
N LEU A 12 -9.66 3.65 -8.44
CA LEU A 12 -10.93 3.39 -7.78
C LEU A 12 -12.03 3.06 -8.80
N GLN A 13 -12.11 3.80 -9.91
CA GLN A 13 -13.06 3.48 -10.98
C GLN A 13 -12.81 2.09 -11.58
N GLY A 14 -11.55 1.77 -11.84
CA GLY A 14 -11.11 0.44 -12.27
C GLY A 14 -11.54 -0.68 -11.34
N MET A 15 -11.23 -0.52 -10.06
CA MET A 15 -11.63 -1.44 -8.99
C MET A 15 -13.15 -1.63 -8.94
N LEU A 16 -13.94 -0.56 -9.04
CA LEU A 16 -15.40 -0.67 -9.02
C LEU A 16 -15.94 -1.41 -10.26
N LEU A 17 -15.38 -1.16 -11.43
CA LEU A 17 -15.74 -1.89 -12.66
C LEU A 17 -15.38 -3.37 -12.54
N GLU A 18 -14.18 -3.68 -12.06
CA GLU A 18 -13.73 -5.05 -11.82
C GLU A 18 -14.63 -5.76 -10.82
N ALA A 19 -14.95 -5.12 -9.68
CA ALA A 19 -15.86 -5.68 -8.68
C ALA A 19 -17.27 -5.96 -9.23
N ALA A 20 -17.75 -5.13 -10.16
CA ALA A 20 -19.06 -5.31 -10.79
C ALA A 20 -19.04 -6.41 -11.87
N ALA A 21 -17.89 -6.65 -12.51
CA ALA A 21 -17.76 -7.60 -13.61
C ALA A 21 -17.57 -9.06 -13.15
N ARG A 22 -17.07 -9.29 -11.92
CA ARG A 22 -16.76 -10.63 -11.41
C ARG A 22 -17.63 -11.06 -10.24
N THR A 23 -17.80 -12.37 -10.11
CA THR A 23 -18.34 -12.95 -8.88
C THR A 23 -17.26 -12.85 -7.79
N LEU A 24 -17.59 -12.21 -6.67
CA LEU A 24 -16.71 -12.13 -5.53
C LEU A 24 -16.85 -13.40 -4.68
N GLU A 25 -15.73 -14.05 -4.35
CA GLU A 25 -15.70 -15.23 -3.48
C GLU A 25 -16.04 -14.92 -2.00
N GLY A 26 -16.24 -13.65 -1.68
CA GLY A 26 -16.58 -13.18 -0.34
C GLY A 26 -16.71 -11.66 -0.29
N PRO A 27 -16.79 -11.07 0.92
CA PRO A 27 -16.91 -9.63 1.07
C PRO A 27 -15.65 -8.91 0.57
N LEU A 28 -15.86 -7.83 -0.18
CA LEU A 28 -14.85 -6.92 -0.67
C LEU A 28 -14.90 -5.59 0.09
N PHE A 29 -13.75 -5.15 0.59
CA PHE A 29 -13.57 -3.85 1.22
C PHE A 29 -12.69 -2.97 0.33
N ILE A 30 -13.21 -1.82 -0.10
CA ILE A 30 -12.42 -0.81 -0.84
C ILE A 30 -12.25 0.40 0.07
N ARG A 31 -11.01 0.77 0.40
CA ARG A 31 -10.70 1.86 1.35
C ARG A 31 -9.94 2.99 0.66
N TYR A 32 -10.45 4.21 0.78
CA TYR A 32 -9.84 5.41 0.23
C TYR A 32 -10.05 6.60 1.18
N PRO A 33 -9.09 7.54 1.29
CA PRO A 33 -9.22 8.68 2.17
C PRO A 33 -10.14 9.75 1.57
N LYS A 34 -10.60 10.65 2.43
CA LYS A 34 -11.23 11.91 1.98
C LYS A 34 -10.14 12.81 1.38
N SER A 35 -9.99 12.78 0.06
CA SER A 35 -9.03 13.61 -0.67
C SER A 35 -9.55 13.98 -2.05
N ARG A 36 -9.01 15.05 -2.64
CA ARG A 36 -9.10 15.29 -4.08
C ARG A 36 -8.01 14.47 -4.78
N THR A 37 -8.33 13.96 -5.96
CA THR A 37 -7.42 13.14 -6.77
C THR A 37 -7.86 13.20 -8.23
N GLU A 38 -6.98 12.78 -9.15
CA GLU A 38 -7.35 12.52 -10.54
C GLU A 38 -8.48 11.48 -10.65
N GLY A 39 -9.28 11.57 -11.70
CA GLY A 39 -10.41 10.69 -11.99
C GLY A 39 -10.96 10.94 -13.39
N GLY A 40 -11.76 10.00 -13.89
CA GLY A 40 -12.46 10.12 -15.18
C GLY A 40 -11.92 9.21 -16.28
N THR A 41 -10.75 8.58 -16.05
CA THR A 41 -10.18 7.58 -16.95
C THR A 41 -9.93 6.31 -16.14
N PRO A 42 -10.85 5.33 -16.15
CA PRO A 42 -10.68 4.09 -15.41
C PRO A 42 -9.38 3.39 -15.80
N LYS A 43 -8.66 2.88 -14.80
CA LYS A 43 -7.46 2.05 -15.00
C LYS A 43 -7.80 0.59 -14.73
N ASP A 44 -7.22 -0.34 -15.47
CA ASP A 44 -7.42 -1.76 -15.20
C ASP A 44 -6.97 -2.13 -13.77
N PHE A 45 -7.75 -2.99 -13.12
CA PHE A 45 -7.42 -3.47 -11.79
C PHE A 45 -6.17 -4.35 -11.84
N VAL A 46 -5.19 -4.02 -10.99
CA VAL A 46 -4.01 -4.85 -10.74
C VAL A 46 -3.82 -5.01 -9.23
N ALA A 47 -3.37 -6.19 -8.80
CA ALA A 47 -3.11 -6.45 -7.38
C ALA A 47 -1.98 -5.56 -6.84
N TYR A 48 -0.98 -5.30 -7.68
CA TYR A 48 0.12 -4.39 -7.40
C TYR A 48 0.61 -3.71 -8.69
N GLU A 49 1.34 -2.60 -8.54
CA GLU A 49 1.99 -1.88 -9.63
C GLU A 49 3.37 -1.36 -9.21
N TRP A 50 4.39 -1.60 -10.03
CA TRP A 50 5.68 -0.95 -9.86
C TRP A 50 5.58 0.52 -10.25
N LEU A 51 5.65 1.43 -9.27
CA LEU A 51 5.71 2.87 -9.51
C LEU A 51 7.11 3.35 -9.86
N GLN A 52 8.12 2.59 -9.42
CA GLN A 52 9.52 2.77 -9.77
C GLN A 52 10.30 1.47 -9.55
N LYS A 53 11.28 1.21 -10.42
CA LYS A 53 12.33 0.20 -10.22
C LYS A 53 13.70 0.87 -10.22
N SER A 54 14.60 0.32 -9.42
CA SER A 54 16.00 0.74 -9.28
C SER A 54 16.88 -0.45 -8.91
N GLU A 55 18.20 -0.31 -9.01
CA GLU A 55 19.15 -1.36 -8.64
C GLU A 55 19.37 -1.50 -7.11
N GLY A 56 18.72 -0.68 -6.28
CA GLY A 56 18.90 -0.69 -4.83
C GLY A 56 18.33 -1.94 -4.13
N PRO A 57 18.88 -2.34 -2.97
CA PRO A 57 18.44 -3.52 -2.23
C PRO A 57 17.14 -3.30 -1.43
N SER A 58 16.64 -2.06 -1.35
CA SER A 58 15.46 -1.71 -0.56
C SER A 58 14.20 -1.69 -1.43
N LEU A 59 13.13 -2.31 -0.93
CA LEU A 59 11.78 -2.27 -1.49
C LEU A 59 10.86 -1.42 -0.61
N TRP A 60 10.21 -0.44 -1.22
CA TRP A 60 9.17 0.38 -0.61
C TRP A 60 7.80 -0.13 -1.05
N LEU A 61 7.10 -0.76 -0.11
CA LEU A 61 5.72 -1.19 -0.24
C LEU A 61 4.80 -0.09 0.26
N SER A 62 3.85 0.35 -0.56
CA SER A 62 2.87 1.35 -0.15
C SER A 62 1.48 1.00 -0.64
N THR A 63 0.45 1.58 -0.06
CA THR A 63 -0.94 1.28 -0.42
C THR A 63 -1.81 2.52 -0.38
N GLY A 64 -2.90 2.50 -1.15
CA GLY A 64 -3.86 3.59 -1.20
C GLY A 64 -3.24 4.91 -1.67
N ALA A 65 -3.94 6.02 -1.40
CA ALA A 65 -3.51 7.34 -1.84
C ALA A 65 -2.19 7.84 -1.21
N LEU A 66 -1.58 7.09 -0.29
CA LEU A 66 -0.23 7.38 0.18
C LEU A 66 0.82 7.08 -0.90
N SER A 67 0.56 6.12 -1.78
CA SER A 67 1.50 5.71 -2.84
C SER A 67 1.84 6.84 -3.82
N ASP A 68 0.91 7.76 -4.10
CA ASP A 68 1.17 8.93 -4.96
C ASP A 68 1.90 10.07 -4.23
N LEU A 69 1.93 10.05 -2.88
CA LEU A 69 2.56 11.10 -2.09
C LEU A 69 4.03 10.79 -1.77
N ILE A 70 4.41 9.51 -1.79
CA ILE A 70 5.77 9.10 -1.45
C ILE A 70 6.73 9.49 -2.59
N LYS A 71 7.83 10.16 -2.20
CA LYS A 71 8.97 10.51 -3.05
C LYS A 71 9.54 9.27 -3.71
N LYS A 72 9.79 9.44 -5.00
CA LYS A 72 10.35 8.43 -5.90
C LYS A 72 11.88 8.45 -5.79
N GLY A 73 12.51 7.28 -5.64
CA GLY A 73 13.95 7.14 -5.46
C GLY A 73 14.45 5.73 -5.16
N GLN A 74 13.57 4.84 -4.72
CA GLN A 74 13.84 3.42 -4.43
C GLN A 74 12.95 2.52 -5.29
N ASN A 75 13.11 1.20 -5.18
CA ASN A 75 12.13 0.25 -5.70
C ASN A 75 10.80 0.50 -5.00
N HIS A 76 9.77 0.91 -5.74
CA HIS A 76 8.49 1.35 -5.15
C HIS A 76 7.36 0.55 -5.77
N LEU A 77 6.73 -0.27 -4.95
CA LEU A 77 5.60 -1.11 -5.31
C LEU A 77 4.34 -0.60 -4.60
N HIS A 78 3.36 -0.20 -5.39
CA HIS A 78 2.01 0.08 -4.91
C HIS A 78 1.22 -1.22 -4.82
N LEU A 79 0.57 -1.47 -3.68
CA LEU A 79 -0.37 -2.56 -3.48
C LEU A 79 -1.80 -2.03 -3.60
N GLY A 80 -2.43 -2.35 -4.73
CA GLY A 80 -3.85 -2.07 -4.99
C GLY A 80 -4.76 -3.09 -4.28
N GLN A 81 -4.27 -4.31 -4.05
CA GLN A 81 -4.87 -5.33 -3.20
C GLN A 81 -3.93 -5.66 -2.04
N ASN A 82 -4.38 -5.37 -0.82
CA ASN A 82 -3.61 -5.63 0.40
C ASN A 82 -3.88 -7.02 0.98
N TRP A 83 -5.02 -7.63 0.62
CA TRP A 83 -5.35 -8.98 1.06
C TRP A 83 -6.39 -9.65 0.13
N PRO A 84 -6.24 -10.94 -0.20
CA PRO A 84 -5.01 -11.73 -0.05
C PRO A 84 -3.87 -11.14 -0.89
N PHE A 85 -2.62 -11.42 -0.57
CA PHE A 85 -1.51 -11.04 -1.45
C PHE A 85 -1.58 -11.80 -2.77
N SER A 86 -0.99 -11.23 -3.83
CA SER A 86 -0.81 -11.96 -5.09
C SER A 86 0.13 -13.15 -4.86
N ALA A 87 -0.05 -14.22 -5.64
CA ALA A 87 0.67 -15.48 -5.41
C ALA A 87 2.21 -15.34 -5.55
N ASP A 88 2.66 -14.39 -6.36
CA ASP A 88 4.07 -14.06 -6.61
C ASP A 88 4.65 -13.07 -5.59
N PHE A 89 3.84 -12.50 -4.69
CA PHE A 89 4.29 -11.45 -3.79
C PHE A 89 5.42 -11.91 -2.86
N GLY A 90 5.37 -13.15 -2.37
CA GLY A 90 6.45 -13.71 -1.57
C GLY A 90 7.80 -13.78 -2.31
N SER A 91 7.78 -14.13 -3.60
CA SER A 91 8.98 -14.11 -4.44
C SER A 91 9.52 -12.69 -4.62
N ILE A 92 8.62 -11.71 -4.80
CA ILE A 92 9.03 -10.30 -4.88
C ILE A 92 9.72 -9.85 -3.60
N LEU A 93 9.22 -10.22 -2.41
CA LEU A 93 9.87 -9.86 -1.15
C LEU A 93 11.30 -10.40 -1.08
N SER A 94 11.50 -11.67 -1.44
CA SER A 94 12.78 -12.37 -1.38
C SER A 94 13.88 -11.76 -2.27
N ASP A 95 13.53 -10.91 -3.24
CA ASP A 95 14.50 -10.21 -4.09
C ASP A 95 15.17 -9.00 -3.39
N PHE A 96 14.73 -8.63 -2.18
CA PHE A 96 15.17 -7.41 -1.49
C PHE A 96 15.63 -7.67 -0.06
N GLU A 97 16.65 -6.94 0.39
CA GLU A 97 17.21 -7.08 1.75
C GLU A 97 16.46 -6.23 2.79
N GLU A 98 15.83 -5.14 2.34
CA GLU A 98 15.20 -4.18 3.22
C GLU A 98 13.79 -3.82 2.71
N ILE A 99 12.77 -4.19 3.47
CA ILE A 99 11.36 -4.01 3.12
C ILE A 99 10.79 -2.88 3.96
N HIS A 100 10.52 -1.73 3.35
CA HIS A 100 9.83 -0.61 3.97
C HIS A 100 8.34 -0.70 3.66
N VAL A 101 7.49 -0.79 4.69
CA VAL A 101 6.02 -0.81 4.53
C VAL A 101 5.46 0.53 4.94
N PHE A 102 4.80 1.22 4.02
CA PHE A 102 4.14 2.50 4.23
C PHE A 102 2.62 2.33 4.21
N GLU A 103 1.96 2.62 5.33
CA GLU A 103 0.50 2.62 5.41
C GLU A 103 -0.05 3.80 6.22
N GLU A 104 -1.17 4.36 5.77
CA GLU A 104 -1.94 5.37 6.51
C GLU A 104 -2.91 4.68 7.48
N SER A 105 -2.34 3.92 8.41
CA SER A 105 -3.05 3.11 9.43
C SER A 105 -2.11 2.89 10.62
N THR A 106 -2.61 2.35 11.74
CA THR A 106 -1.83 2.11 12.98
C THR A 106 -0.85 0.94 12.89
N GLY A 107 -0.88 0.21 11.77
CA GLY A 107 -0.12 -1.01 11.48
C GLY A 107 -0.42 -2.23 12.34
N PHE A 108 -1.29 -2.14 13.35
CA PHE A 108 -1.77 -3.29 14.09
C PHE A 108 -2.91 -3.97 13.32
N GLY A 109 -2.69 -5.21 12.88
CA GLY A 109 -3.63 -5.94 12.01
C GLY A 109 -3.77 -5.33 10.60
N GLY A 110 -2.86 -4.43 10.23
CA GLY A 110 -2.81 -3.74 8.94
C GLY A 110 -1.87 -4.41 7.93
N LEU A 111 -1.46 -3.65 6.92
CA LEU A 111 -0.56 -4.13 5.88
C LEU A 111 0.80 -4.53 6.47
N ALA A 112 1.35 -3.73 7.39
CA ALA A 112 2.63 -4.01 8.03
C ALA A 112 2.62 -5.37 8.74
N GLY A 113 1.56 -5.66 9.51
CA GLY A 113 1.42 -6.95 10.19
C GLY A 113 1.34 -8.13 9.21
N ALA A 114 0.59 -7.96 8.11
CA ALA A 114 0.46 -9.00 7.09
C ALA A 114 1.78 -9.26 6.35
N VAL A 115 2.52 -8.21 6.00
CA VAL A 115 3.85 -8.34 5.36
C VAL A 115 4.85 -8.99 6.33
N SER A 116 4.89 -8.57 7.60
CA SER A 116 5.74 -9.20 8.61
C SER A 116 5.43 -10.68 8.80
N ALA A 117 4.15 -11.07 8.80
CA ALA A 117 3.75 -12.47 8.88
C ALA A 117 4.22 -13.26 7.66
N LEU A 118 4.03 -12.73 6.45
CA LEU A 118 4.51 -13.38 5.23
C LEU A 118 6.04 -13.52 5.21
N MET A 119 6.78 -12.48 5.61
CA MET A 119 8.24 -12.55 5.72
C MET A 119 8.69 -13.62 6.71
N ALA A 120 7.98 -13.79 7.83
CA ALA A 120 8.27 -14.85 8.80
C ALA A 120 7.97 -16.25 8.24
N GLU A 121 6.88 -16.43 7.49
CA GLU A 121 6.56 -17.69 6.81
C GLU A 121 7.59 -18.09 5.75
N LEU A 122 8.26 -17.11 5.15
CA LEU A 122 9.30 -17.31 4.13
C LEU A 122 10.71 -17.48 4.72
N ASP A 123 10.88 -17.43 6.05
CA ASP A 123 12.18 -17.34 6.72
C ASP A 123 13.07 -16.23 6.11
N HIS A 124 12.44 -15.10 5.76
CA HIS A 124 13.09 -14.02 5.01
C HIS A 124 14.21 -13.37 5.85
N PRO A 125 15.47 -13.30 5.36
CA PRO A 125 16.61 -12.83 6.15
C PRO A 125 16.69 -11.30 6.29
N GLY A 126 16.01 -10.58 5.38
CA GLY A 126 15.96 -9.12 5.35
C GLY A 126 15.12 -8.49 6.45
N LYS A 127 15.22 -7.16 6.56
CA LYS A 127 14.54 -6.36 7.59
C LYS A 127 13.18 -5.86 7.11
N CYS A 128 12.18 -5.90 7.99
CA CYS A 128 10.91 -5.20 7.78
C CYS A 128 10.88 -3.91 8.60
N ILE A 129 10.75 -2.76 7.93
CA ILE A 129 10.71 -1.43 8.54
C ILE A 129 9.33 -0.82 8.26
N THR A 130 8.59 -0.50 9.31
CA THR A 130 7.19 -0.07 9.18
C THR A 130 7.06 1.43 9.38
N HIS A 131 6.43 2.12 8.43
CA HIS A 131 6.06 3.53 8.46
C HIS A 131 4.54 3.62 8.55
N LYS A 132 4.05 4.02 9.72
CA LYS A 132 2.65 3.90 10.11
C LYS A 132 2.25 5.05 11.02
N LEU A 133 0.95 5.27 11.13
CA LEU A 133 0.39 6.21 12.10
C LEU A 133 0.57 5.67 13.54
N PRO A 134 0.67 6.55 14.55
CA PRO A 134 0.82 6.14 15.93
C PRO A 134 -0.43 5.43 16.45
N LEU A 135 -0.28 4.65 17.54
CA LEU A 135 -1.40 4.01 18.23
C LEU A 135 -2.02 4.99 19.24
N GLU A 136 -2.47 6.14 18.75
CA GLU A 136 -3.12 7.19 19.52
C GLU A 136 -4.08 7.96 18.63
N PHE A 137 -4.91 8.82 19.24
CA PHE A 137 -5.78 9.69 18.46
C PHE A 137 -4.96 10.78 17.78
N ILE A 138 -5.22 10.97 16.48
CA ILE A 138 -4.63 12.04 15.68
C ILE A 138 -5.52 13.27 15.78
N GLU A 139 -4.90 14.41 16.09
CA GLU A 139 -5.60 15.68 16.16
C GLU A 139 -6.12 16.14 14.79
N HIS A 140 -7.04 17.11 14.81
CA HIS A 140 -7.58 17.67 13.59
C HIS A 140 -6.53 18.51 12.85
N GLY A 141 -6.49 18.38 11.53
CA GLY A 141 -5.57 19.16 10.70
C GLY A 141 -5.61 18.78 9.22
N PRO A 142 -4.90 19.50 8.37
CA PRO A 142 -4.71 19.12 6.97
C PRO A 142 -3.97 17.79 6.87
N ARG A 143 -4.49 16.84 6.06
CA ARG A 143 -3.92 15.48 5.90
C ARG A 143 -2.40 15.47 5.68
N LEU A 144 -1.89 16.33 4.80
CA LEU A 144 -0.45 16.38 4.51
C LEU A 144 0.39 16.88 5.68
N GLU A 145 -0.14 17.78 6.51
CA GLU A 145 0.54 18.27 7.70
C GLU A 145 0.58 17.16 8.75
N LEU A 146 -0.56 16.51 9.01
CA LEU A 146 -0.66 15.38 9.94
C LEU A 146 0.28 14.23 9.54
N LEU A 147 0.35 13.87 8.24
CA LEU A 147 1.28 12.84 7.79
C LEU A 147 2.75 13.25 8.06
N ARG A 148 3.12 14.51 7.82
CA ARG A 148 4.48 14.99 8.10
C ARG A 148 4.81 14.94 9.59
N GLU A 149 3.88 15.35 10.45
CA GLU A 149 4.02 15.33 11.91
C GLU A 149 4.18 13.90 12.43
N HIS A 150 3.52 12.93 11.80
CA HIS A 150 3.56 11.52 12.19
C HIS A 150 4.58 10.68 11.40
N GLY A 151 5.73 11.27 11.06
CA GLY A 151 6.91 10.53 10.60
C GLY A 151 7.01 10.31 9.08
N PHE A 152 6.07 10.84 8.29
CA PHE A 152 6.17 10.76 6.83
C PHE A 152 6.98 11.90 6.19
N ASN A 153 7.44 12.89 6.95
CA ASN A 153 8.09 14.11 6.44
C ASN A 153 9.26 13.87 5.46
N ASN A 154 10.09 12.85 5.70
CA ASN A 154 11.25 12.54 4.86
C ASN A 154 10.86 11.83 3.56
N PHE A 155 9.65 11.29 3.50
CA PHE A 155 9.14 10.51 2.39
C PHE A 155 8.16 11.29 1.51
N LEU A 156 7.58 12.38 1.99
CA LEU A 156 6.66 13.25 1.24
C LEU A 156 7.37 14.40 0.54
#